data_AF-A0A973GXC4-F1
#
_entry.id   AF-A0A973GXC4-F1
#
_cell.length_a   1.000
_cell.length_b   1.000
_cell.length_c   1.000
_cell.angle_alpha   90.00
_cell.angle_beta   90.00
_cell.angle_gamma   90.00
#
_symmetry.space_group_name_H-M   'P 1'
#
loop_
_entity.id
_entity.type
_entity.pdbx_description
1 polymer ?
#
loop_
_entity_poly.entity_id
_entity_poly.type
_entity_poly.pdbx_seq_one_letter_code
_entity_poly.pdbx_strand_id
1 'polypeptide(L)'
;DLNGIGYVSLTTDFAANGVTPLKYNGVEATEENVLNETYELARPFELVTRSSGAFASEDQELVTLAFVDFLINSVEGREVVFAAGGIVDVDAGTSWETLKANHPVLSKDLSAVVLKTGGSTSVEKTLKAALEAFQALTGVQFEMNHTGSSDGFKRTLGSEKDSANAVDIGFASRYFKSEETIELGASTGVYCMDAIVVVVNDENTLITDSNKELVFNIFSGAVSTWEEVSK
;
A
#
# COMPACT_ATOMS: atom_id res chain seq x y z
N ASP A 1 -18.27 9.58 -19.13
CA ASP A 1 -19.75 9.53 -19.13
C ASP A 1 -20.21 10.73 -18.33
N LEU A 2 -21.10 11.57 -18.86
CA LEU A 2 -21.58 12.79 -18.18
C LEU A 2 -22.30 12.48 -16.86
N ASN A 3 -22.88 11.28 -16.73
CA ASN A 3 -23.52 10.82 -15.50
C ASN A 3 -22.62 9.90 -14.66
N GLY A 4 -21.35 9.78 -15.03
CA GLY A 4 -20.40 8.88 -14.39
C GLY A 4 -20.07 9.33 -12.96
N ILE A 5 -20.03 8.36 -12.07
CA ILE A 5 -19.41 8.45 -10.75
C ILE A 5 -18.50 7.24 -10.57
N GLY A 6 -17.34 7.48 -9.96
CA GLY A 6 -16.36 6.44 -9.71
C GLY A 6 -15.53 6.77 -8.49
N TYR A 7 -14.53 5.93 -8.26
CA TYR A 7 -13.48 6.20 -7.29
C TYR A 7 -12.14 5.88 -7.92
N VAL A 8 -11.14 6.67 -7.58
CA VAL A 8 -9.77 6.54 -8.08
C VAL A 8 -8.77 6.82 -6.96
N SER A 9 -7.50 6.49 -7.16
CA SER A 9 -6.45 6.91 -6.23
C SER A 9 -6.21 8.43 -6.38
N LEU A 10 -5.83 9.09 -5.28
CA LEU A 10 -5.52 10.53 -5.24
C LEU A 10 -4.49 10.96 -6.30
N THR A 11 -3.60 10.05 -6.71
CA THR A 11 -2.56 10.32 -7.70
C THR A 11 -3.06 10.37 -9.14
N THR A 12 -4.36 10.22 -9.36
CA THR A 12 -4.98 10.35 -10.68
C THR A 12 -4.93 11.81 -11.12
N ASP A 13 -4.49 12.05 -12.35
CA ASP A 13 -4.63 13.36 -12.98
C ASP A 13 -6.10 13.60 -13.33
N PHE A 14 -6.84 14.22 -12.41
CA PHE A 14 -8.28 14.43 -12.54
C PHE A 14 -8.63 15.25 -13.80
N ALA A 15 -7.86 16.30 -14.07
CA ALA A 15 -8.10 17.17 -15.21
C ALA A 15 -7.85 16.46 -16.54
N ALA A 16 -6.76 15.70 -16.66
CA ALA A 16 -6.48 14.92 -17.87
C ALA A 16 -7.53 13.83 -18.13
N ASN A 17 -8.27 13.41 -17.09
CA ASN A 17 -9.33 12.41 -17.20
C ASN A 17 -10.75 13.02 -17.26
N GLY A 18 -10.89 14.35 -17.26
CA GLY A 18 -12.20 15.02 -17.32
C GLY A 18 -13.09 14.66 -16.13
N VAL A 19 -12.50 14.58 -14.94
CA VAL A 19 -13.20 14.26 -13.69
C VAL A 19 -12.91 15.30 -12.62
N THR A 20 -13.87 15.50 -11.71
CA THR A 20 -13.74 16.37 -10.54
C THR A 20 -13.72 15.52 -9.28
N PRO A 21 -12.72 15.68 -8.39
CA PRO A 21 -12.71 15.03 -7.09
C PRO A 21 -13.75 15.67 -6.17
N LEU A 22 -14.54 14.83 -5.50
CA LEU A 22 -15.44 15.26 -4.43
C LEU A 22 -14.69 15.32 -3.11
N LYS A 23 -15.16 16.21 -2.23
CA LYS A 23 -14.83 16.14 -0.81
C LYS A 23 -15.44 14.87 -0.20
N TYR A 24 -14.89 14.46 0.94
CA TYR A 24 -15.49 13.41 1.77
C TYR A 24 -15.71 13.96 3.18
N ASN A 25 -16.97 13.99 3.62
CA ASN A 25 -17.39 14.64 4.87
C ASN A 25 -16.90 16.11 4.96
N GLY A 26 -16.90 16.83 3.83
CA GLY A 26 -16.43 18.21 3.73
C GLY A 26 -14.90 18.39 3.70
N VAL A 27 -14.13 17.30 3.77
CA VAL A 27 -12.66 17.31 3.73
C VAL A 27 -12.17 17.03 2.30
N GLU A 28 -11.25 17.84 1.83
CA GLU A 28 -10.61 17.64 0.52
C GLU A 28 -9.62 16.48 0.57
N ALA A 29 -9.61 15.66 -0.48
CA ALA A 29 -8.63 14.60 -0.64
C ALA A 29 -7.27 15.22 -0.95
N THR A 30 -6.42 15.37 0.07
CA THR A 30 -5.04 15.85 -0.06
C THR A 30 -4.11 14.94 0.73
N GLU A 31 -2.83 14.92 0.36
CA GLU A 31 -1.80 14.16 1.10
C GLU A 31 -1.73 14.60 2.56
N GLU A 32 -1.80 15.91 2.81
CA GLU A 32 -1.84 16.49 4.16
C GLU A 32 -3.03 15.97 4.97
N ASN A 33 -4.24 15.98 4.40
CA ASN A 33 -5.44 15.54 5.10
C ASN A 33 -5.47 14.02 5.32
N VAL A 34 -4.80 13.25 4.46
CA VAL A 34 -4.66 11.80 4.67
C VAL A 34 -3.64 11.53 5.77
N LEU A 35 -2.50 12.23 5.77
CA LEU A 35 -1.44 12.04 6.78
C LEU A 35 -1.85 12.51 8.18
N ASN A 36 -2.69 13.55 8.27
CA ASN A 36 -3.24 14.02 9.55
C ASN A 36 -4.55 13.33 9.96
N GLU A 37 -4.96 12.30 9.22
CA GLU A 37 -6.15 11.46 9.45
C GLU A 37 -7.52 12.18 9.35
N THR A 38 -7.57 13.41 8.85
CA THR A 38 -8.84 14.13 8.65
C THR A 38 -9.62 13.68 7.42
N TYR A 39 -8.94 13.15 6.39
CA TYR A 39 -9.59 12.53 5.23
C TYR A 39 -9.80 11.03 5.48
N GLU A 40 -11.02 10.66 5.84
CA GLU A 40 -11.35 9.31 6.34
C GLU A 40 -11.42 8.22 5.26
N LEU A 41 -11.61 8.58 3.98
CA LEU A 41 -11.74 7.61 2.88
C LEU A 41 -10.36 7.17 2.37
N ALA A 42 -9.53 6.65 3.27
CA ALA A 42 -8.19 6.16 2.99
C ALA A 42 -8.00 4.75 3.56
N ARG A 43 -7.04 4.01 3.00
CA ARG A 43 -6.69 2.65 3.45
C ARG A 43 -5.18 2.52 3.63
N PRO A 44 -4.72 1.74 4.62
CA PRO A 44 -3.30 1.47 4.79
C PRO A 44 -2.84 0.41 3.79
N PHE A 45 -1.60 0.53 3.35
CA PHE A 45 -0.84 -0.56 2.77
C PHE A 45 0.07 -1.13 3.86
N GLU A 46 -0.34 -2.29 4.37
CA GLU A 46 0.30 -2.98 5.49
C GLU A 46 1.07 -4.20 5.00
N LEU A 47 2.15 -4.54 5.70
CA LEU A 47 2.97 -5.71 5.46
C LEU A 47 3.10 -6.57 6.71
N VAL A 48 3.37 -7.85 6.52
CA VAL A 48 3.83 -8.76 7.56
C VAL A 48 4.90 -9.69 6.97
N THR A 49 5.92 -10.03 7.75
CA THR A 49 6.94 -11.01 7.35
C THR A 49 6.66 -12.39 7.94
N ARG A 50 7.42 -13.40 7.50
CA ARG A 50 7.47 -14.68 8.20
C ARG A 50 7.96 -14.50 9.65
N SER A 51 7.65 -15.47 10.50
CA SER A 51 8.20 -15.53 11.86
C SER A 51 9.71 -15.68 11.86
N SER A 52 10.38 -15.14 12.88
CA SER A 52 11.82 -15.32 13.04
C SER A 52 12.19 -16.81 13.09
N GLY A 53 13.24 -17.19 12.36
CA GLY A 53 13.67 -18.58 12.20
C GLY A 53 12.81 -19.42 11.25
N ALA A 54 11.75 -18.87 10.66
CA ALA A 54 10.88 -19.58 9.70
C ALA A 54 11.21 -19.28 8.23
N PHE A 55 12.24 -18.48 7.97
CA PHE A 55 12.74 -18.18 6.62
C PHE A 55 13.59 -19.34 6.07
N ALA A 56 13.86 -19.30 4.76
CA ALA A 56 14.67 -20.34 4.10
C ALA A 56 16.11 -20.41 4.62
N SER A 57 16.65 -19.29 5.11
CA SER A 57 17.95 -19.19 5.76
C SER A 57 18.01 -17.94 6.64
N GLU A 58 19.03 -17.84 7.49
CA GLU A 58 19.30 -16.62 8.27
C GLU A 58 19.56 -15.41 7.37
N ASP A 59 20.28 -15.58 6.26
CA ASP A 59 20.52 -14.50 5.31
C ASP A 59 19.22 -14.03 4.64
N GLN A 60 18.29 -14.94 4.34
CA GLN A 60 16.96 -14.58 3.80
C GLN A 60 16.16 -13.73 4.81
N GLU A 61 16.18 -14.11 6.09
CA GLU A 61 15.52 -13.35 7.17
C GLU A 61 16.12 -11.95 7.28
N LEU A 62 17.44 -11.86 7.42
CA LEU A 62 18.13 -10.59 7.63
C LEU A 62 17.98 -9.65 6.42
N VAL A 63 18.03 -10.18 5.19
CA VAL A 63 17.79 -9.36 3.98
C VAL A 63 16.33 -8.93 3.87
N THR A 64 15.38 -9.79 4.26
CA THR A 64 13.96 -9.42 4.33
C THR A 64 13.74 -8.27 5.30
N LEU A 65 14.32 -8.34 6.50
CA LEU A 65 14.22 -7.28 7.50
C LEU A 65 14.93 -5.99 7.06
N ALA A 66 16.06 -6.10 6.35
CA ALA A 66 16.72 -4.95 5.74
C ALA A 66 15.85 -4.25 4.70
N PHE A 67 15.13 -5.00 3.86
CA PHE A 67 14.17 -4.42 2.92
C PHE A 67 12.97 -3.77 3.63
N VAL A 68 12.45 -4.37 4.71
CA VAL A 68 11.37 -3.75 5.50
C VAL A 68 11.83 -2.43 6.12
N ASP A 69 13.05 -2.39 6.67
CA ASP A 69 13.64 -1.17 7.23
C ASP A 69 13.85 -0.09 6.15
N PHE A 70 14.34 -0.48 4.97
CA PHE A 70 14.39 0.40 3.80
C PHE A 70 13.01 0.96 3.46
N LEU A 71 12.02 0.08 3.29
CA LEU A 71 10.68 0.46 2.84
C LEU A 71 9.95 1.41 3.82
N ILE A 72 10.04 1.16 5.13
CA ILE A 72 9.27 1.91 6.14
C ILE A 72 10.06 3.09 6.68
N ASN A 73 11.35 2.90 6.98
CA ASN A 73 12.12 3.85 7.77
C ASN A 73 13.10 4.67 6.95
N SER A 74 13.45 4.26 5.72
CA SER A 74 14.39 5.04 4.92
C SER A 74 13.74 6.20 4.18
N VAL A 75 14.44 7.32 4.06
CA VAL A 75 14.01 8.45 3.19
C VAL A 75 13.83 7.95 1.76
N GLU A 76 14.82 7.23 1.23
CA GLU A 76 14.88 6.75 -0.15
C GLU A 76 13.75 5.77 -0.47
N GLY A 77 13.41 4.88 0.46
CA GLY A 77 12.26 3.97 0.34
C GLY A 77 10.93 4.72 0.35
N ARG A 78 10.78 5.71 1.22
CA ARG A 78 9.57 6.54 1.29
C ARG A 78 9.42 7.43 0.06
N GLU A 79 10.52 7.97 -0.48
CA GLU A 79 10.54 8.77 -1.71
C GLU A 79 10.02 7.97 -2.91
N VAL A 80 10.48 6.74 -3.11
CA VAL A 80 10.03 5.92 -4.25
C VAL A 80 8.59 5.45 -4.07
N VAL A 81 8.15 5.21 -2.84
CA VAL A 81 6.73 4.93 -2.53
C VAL A 81 5.87 6.15 -2.84
N PHE A 82 6.30 7.35 -2.42
CA PHE A 82 5.64 8.61 -2.72
C PHE A 82 5.52 8.86 -4.21
N ALA A 83 6.63 8.75 -4.94
CA ALA A 83 6.66 8.92 -6.40
C ALA A 83 5.79 7.88 -7.14
N ALA A 84 5.62 6.69 -6.57
CA ALA A 84 4.73 5.66 -7.10
C ALA A 84 3.25 5.88 -6.74
N GLY A 85 2.94 6.86 -5.89
CA GLY A 85 1.60 7.29 -5.52
C GLY A 85 1.08 6.75 -4.20
N GLY A 86 1.96 6.20 -3.35
CA GLY A 86 1.66 5.99 -1.94
C GLY A 86 1.73 7.31 -1.18
N ILE A 87 0.86 7.51 -0.20
CA ILE A 87 0.87 8.69 0.65
C ILE A 87 1.68 8.37 1.91
N VAL A 88 2.83 9.02 2.06
CA VAL A 88 3.78 8.77 3.14
C VAL A 88 4.56 10.05 3.45
N ASP A 89 4.83 10.32 4.73
CA ASP A 89 5.64 11.46 5.16
C ASP A 89 7.13 11.19 4.89
N VAL A 90 7.69 11.66 3.79
CA VAL A 90 9.08 11.38 3.40
C VAL A 90 10.08 11.90 4.45
N ASP A 91 9.80 13.06 5.07
CA ASP A 91 10.72 13.75 5.98
C ASP A 91 10.89 13.05 7.33
N ALA A 92 9.95 12.17 7.69
CA ALA A 92 10.07 11.32 8.88
C ALA A 92 11.07 10.14 8.72
N GLY A 93 11.63 9.93 7.52
CA GLY A 93 12.62 8.89 7.26
C GLY A 93 14.02 9.20 7.80
N THR A 94 14.85 8.17 7.87
CA THR A 94 16.31 8.26 8.08
C THR A 94 17.02 7.89 6.78
N SER A 95 18.13 8.53 6.41
CA SER A 95 18.87 8.15 5.19
C SER A 95 19.22 6.65 5.17
N TRP A 96 19.12 6.01 4.02
CA TRP A 96 19.41 4.59 3.86
C TRP A 96 20.86 4.27 4.22
N GLU A 97 21.82 5.13 3.89
CA GLU A 97 23.23 4.94 4.27
C GLU A 97 23.41 4.80 5.79
N THR A 98 22.63 5.52 6.59
CA THR A 98 22.65 5.39 8.06
C THR A 98 22.00 4.09 8.52
N LEU A 99 20.83 3.74 7.97
CA LEU A 99 20.11 2.51 8.35
C LEU A 99 20.85 1.23 7.93
N LYS A 100 21.49 1.24 6.76
CA LYS A 100 22.27 0.14 6.20
C LYS A 100 23.36 -0.37 7.14
N ALA A 101 23.90 0.49 8.01
CA ALA A 101 24.87 0.11 9.03
C ALA A 101 24.34 -0.95 10.01
N ASN A 102 23.01 -1.02 10.20
CA ASN A 102 22.35 -2.02 11.04
C ASN A 102 22.14 -3.36 10.32
N HIS A 103 22.47 -3.44 9.03
CA HIS A 103 22.21 -4.60 8.16
C HIS A 103 23.51 -5.18 7.58
N PRO A 104 24.44 -5.71 8.42
CA PRO A 104 25.74 -6.20 7.97
C PRO A 104 25.65 -7.36 6.98
N VAL A 105 24.51 -8.06 6.92
CA VAL A 105 24.22 -9.10 5.92
C VAL A 105 24.39 -8.60 4.49
N LEU A 106 24.15 -7.30 4.24
CA LEU A 106 24.25 -6.67 2.91
C LEU A 106 25.69 -6.56 2.39
N SER A 107 26.69 -6.93 3.18
CA SER A 107 28.09 -7.03 2.74
C SER A 107 28.49 -8.44 2.27
N LYS A 108 27.59 -9.42 2.40
CA LYS A 108 27.82 -10.81 1.95
C LYS A 108 27.50 -10.98 0.46
N ASP A 109 27.86 -12.13 -0.09
CA ASP A 109 27.33 -12.57 -1.39
C ASP A 109 25.85 -12.98 -1.22
N LEU A 110 24.96 -12.19 -1.83
CA LEU A 110 23.51 -12.38 -1.76
C LEU A 110 22.92 -12.98 -3.03
N SER A 111 23.75 -13.56 -3.91
CA SER A 111 23.30 -14.14 -5.19
C SER A 111 22.27 -15.26 -5.05
N ALA A 112 22.22 -15.92 -3.88
CA ALA A 112 21.24 -16.96 -3.56
C ALA A 112 19.94 -16.42 -2.92
N VAL A 113 19.89 -15.14 -2.56
CA VAL A 113 18.73 -14.52 -1.89
C VAL A 113 17.79 -13.91 -2.93
N VAL A 114 16.52 -14.30 -2.86
CA VAL A 114 15.44 -13.74 -3.68
C VAL A 114 14.30 -13.37 -2.74
N LEU A 115 13.96 -12.09 -2.65
CA LEU A 115 12.82 -11.62 -1.85
C LEU A 115 11.51 -12.02 -2.52
N LYS A 116 10.72 -12.88 -1.88
CA LYS A 116 9.40 -13.28 -2.38
C LYS A 116 8.32 -12.48 -1.70
N THR A 117 7.52 -11.79 -2.49
CA THR A 117 6.40 -10.98 -1.99
C THR A 117 5.07 -11.46 -2.55
N GLY A 118 4.00 -11.29 -1.79
CA GLY A 118 2.65 -11.56 -2.28
C GLY A 118 1.56 -10.90 -1.46
N GLY A 119 0.31 -11.11 -1.86
CA GLY A 119 -0.85 -10.49 -1.23
C GLY A 119 -1.54 -9.49 -2.15
N SER A 120 -1.83 -8.28 -1.66
CA SER A 120 -2.70 -7.31 -2.36
C SER A 120 -2.15 -6.83 -3.70
N THR A 121 -2.98 -6.89 -4.74
CA THR A 121 -2.66 -6.30 -6.05
C THR A 121 -2.60 -4.77 -6.03
N SER A 122 -3.27 -4.13 -5.05
CA SER A 122 -3.24 -2.66 -4.93
C SER A 122 -1.87 -2.12 -4.52
N VAL A 123 -1.01 -2.94 -3.90
CA VAL A 123 0.32 -2.51 -3.45
C VAL A 123 1.39 -2.63 -4.53
N GLU A 124 1.09 -3.30 -5.65
CA GLU A 124 2.12 -3.73 -6.60
C GLU A 124 2.96 -2.57 -7.15
N LYS A 125 2.32 -1.43 -7.46
CA LYS A 125 3.02 -0.27 -8.06
C LYS A 125 4.06 0.32 -7.10
N THR A 126 3.66 0.60 -5.85
CA THR A 126 4.52 1.19 -4.82
C THR A 126 5.57 0.20 -4.34
N LEU A 127 5.18 -1.05 -4.13
CA LEU A 127 6.09 -2.12 -3.72
C LEU A 127 7.16 -2.40 -4.78
N LYS A 128 6.78 -2.46 -6.06
CA LYS A 128 7.73 -2.69 -7.16
C LYS A 128 8.78 -1.57 -7.22
N ALA A 129 8.36 -0.32 -7.12
CA ALA A 129 9.29 0.81 -7.10
C ALA A 129 10.29 0.70 -5.93
N ALA A 130 9.83 0.34 -4.74
CA ALA A 130 10.70 0.11 -3.59
C ALA A 130 11.65 -1.09 -3.77
N LEU A 131 11.17 -2.20 -4.32
CA LEU A 131 11.99 -3.38 -4.60
C LEU A 131 13.06 -3.10 -5.67
N GLU A 132 12.73 -2.38 -6.74
CA GLU A 132 13.69 -1.97 -7.77
C GLU A 132 14.77 -1.04 -7.22
N ALA A 133 14.38 -0.08 -6.36
CA ALA A 133 15.33 0.80 -5.68
C ALA A 133 16.26 0.02 -4.74
N PHE A 134 15.71 -0.88 -3.92
CA PHE A 134 16.50 -1.72 -3.03
C PHE A 134 17.44 -2.67 -3.79
N GLN A 135 16.97 -3.26 -4.88
CA GLN A 135 17.78 -4.07 -5.79
C GLN A 135 18.94 -3.26 -6.38
N ALA A 136 18.70 -2.03 -6.81
CA ALA A 136 19.77 -1.17 -7.34
C ALA A 136 20.86 -0.86 -6.31
N LEU A 137 20.49 -0.78 -5.03
CA LEU A 137 21.39 -0.47 -3.91
C LEU A 137 22.15 -1.70 -3.37
N THR A 138 21.61 -2.90 -3.55
CA THR A 138 22.08 -4.12 -2.86
C THR A 138 22.39 -5.30 -3.77
N GLY A 139 21.89 -5.30 -5.01
CA GLY A 139 21.95 -6.43 -5.94
C GLY A 139 20.95 -7.57 -5.64
N VAL A 140 20.19 -7.49 -4.54
CA VAL A 140 19.22 -8.51 -4.13
C VAL A 140 18.12 -8.64 -5.18
N GLN A 141 17.80 -9.88 -5.55
CA GLN A 141 16.74 -10.18 -6.51
C GLN A 141 15.39 -10.27 -5.81
N PHE A 142 14.30 -10.13 -6.56
CA PHE A 142 12.95 -10.25 -6.02
C PHE A 142 11.99 -10.94 -6.98
N GLU A 143 10.95 -11.52 -6.42
CA GLU A 143 9.82 -12.15 -7.12
C GLU A 143 8.52 -11.64 -6.49
N MET A 144 7.54 -11.29 -7.34
CA MET A 144 6.25 -10.75 -6.94
C MET A 144 5.12 -11.68 -7.39
N ASN A 145 4.26 -12.10 -6.45
CA ASN A 145 3.07 -12.92 -6.72
C ASN A 145 1.87 -12.39 -5.92
N HIS A 146 1.22 -11.36 -6.46
CA HIS A 146 0.10 -10.66 -5.83
C HIS A 146 -1.22 -11.07 -6.47
N THR A 147 -2.20 -11.35 -5.62
CA THR A 147 -3.50 -11.95 -5.99
C THR A 147 -4.66 -11.40 -5.16
N GLY A 148 -4.40 -10.89 -3.95
CA GLY A 148 -5.38 -10.28 -3.06
C GLY A 148 -4.89 -10.22 -1.60
N SER A 149 -5.37 -9.26 -0.81
CA SER A 149 -4.89 -9.02 0.55
C SER A 149 -4.94 -10.24 1.47
N SER A 150 -5.97 -11.09 1.33
CA SER A 150 -6.10 -12.32 2.14
C SER A 150 -4.96 -13.31 1.90
N ASP A 151 -4.37 -13.32 0.69
CA ASP A 151 -3.24 -14.19 0.38
C ASP A 151 -1.95 -13.69 1.05
N GLY A 152 -1.86 -12.41 1.41
CA GLY A 152 -0.71 -11.83 2.12
C GLY A 152 -0.44 -12.56 3.44
N PHE A 153 -1.45 -12.64 4.32
CA PHE A 153 -1.31 -13.42 5.54
C PHE A 153 -1.21 -14.92 5.25
N LYS A 154 -2.11 -15.46 4.41
CA LYS A 154 -2.22 -16.90 4.14
C LYS A 154 -0.89 -17.53 3.71
N ARG A 155 -0.13 -16.84 2.84
CA ARG A 155 1.14 -17.34 2.25
C ARG A 155 2.38 -17.00 3.08
N THR A 156 2.26 -16.14 4.09
CA THR A 156 3.40 -15.69 4.92
C THR A 156 3.39 -16.36 6.30
N LEU A 157 2.25 -16.35 6.98
CA LEU A 157 2.06 -16.86 8.34
C LEU A 157 0.88 -17.83 8.49
N GLY A 158 -0.02 -17.85 7.50
CA GLY A 158 -1.24 -18.66 7.55
C GLY A 158 -1.08 -20.06 6.97
N SER A 159 -2.19 -20.58 6.42
CA SER A 159 -2.31 -21.99 6.02
C SER A 159 -1.45 -22.40 4.81
N GLU A 160 -0.91 -21.46 4.03
CA GLU A 160 -0.07 -21.72 2.86
C GLU A 160 1.40 -21.32 3.07
N LYS A 161 1.80 -20.98 4.31
CA LYS A 161 3.17 -20.53 4.63
C LYS A 161 4.28 -21.53 4.32
N ASP A 162 3.98 -22.81 4.16
CA ASP A 162 4.96 -23.85 3.82
C ASP A 162 4.65 -24.52 2.46
N SER A 163 3.77 -23.90 1.68
CA SER A 163 3.39 -24.38 0.34
C SER A 163 4.32 -23.83 -0.75
N ALA A 164 4.13 -24.26 -2.00
CA ALA A 164 4.82 -23.68 -3.15
C ALA A 164 4.52 -22.18 -3.36
N ASN A 165 3.43 -21.66 -2.77
CA ASN A 165 3.05 -20.26 -2.84
C ASN A 165 3.61 -19.43 -1.68
N ALA A 166 4.43 -20.01 -0.80
CA ALA A 166 4.97 -19.32 0.36
C ALA A 166 5.78 -18.07 -0.07
N VAL A 167 5.63 -16.99 0.70
CA VAL A 167 6.34 -15.72 0.50
C VAL A 167 7.06 -15.31 1.78
N ASP A 168 8.05 -14.43 1.65
CA ASP A 168 8.80 -13.86 2.77
C ASP A 168 8.05 -12.68 3.39
N ILE A 169 7.35 -11.91 2.55
CA ILE A 169 6.60 -10.73 2.93
C ILE A 169 5.21 -10.75 2.30
N GLY A 170 4.19 -10.70 3.14
CA GLY A 170 2.79 -10.60 2.75
C GLY A 170 2.28 -9.18 2.88
N PHE A 171 1.51 -8.73 1.89
CA PHE A 171 0.97 -7.37 1.86
C PHE A 171 -0.57 -7.36 1.83
N ALA A 172 -1.16 -6.39 2.52
CA ALA A 172 -2.59 -6.12 2.52
C ALA A 172 -2.85 -4.63 2.26
N SER A 173 -3.83 -4.32 1.41
CA SER A 173 -4.32 -2.95 1.19
C SER A 173 -5.50 -2.63 2.11
N ARG A 174 -5.33 -2.98 3.38
CA ARG A 174 -6.22 -2.82 4.54
C ARG A 174 -5.41 -3.23 5.76
N TYR A 175 -5.90 -2.88 6.94
CA TYR A 175 -5.40 -3.53 8.14
C TYR A 175 -5.59 -5.05 8.05
N PHE A 176 -4.61 -5.83 8.49
CA PHE A 176 -4.80 -7.25 8.79
C PHE A 176 -5.91 -7.41 9.84
N LYS A 177 -6.72 -8.46 9.68
CA LYS A 177 -7.84 -8.75 10.58
C LYS A 177 -7.29 -9.30 11.90
N SER A 178 -8.09 -9.21 12.96
CA SER A 178 -7.74 -9.78 14.26
C SER A 178 -7.43 -11.27 14.23
N GLU A 179 -8.01 -12.03 13.29
CA GLU A 179 -7.75 -13.47 13.14
C GLU A 179 -6.47 -13.76 12.33
N GLU A 180 -5.92 -12.75 11.65
CA GLU A 180 -4.64 -12.81 10.94
C GLU A 180 -3.55 -12.42 11.95
N THR A 181 -3.05 -13.38 12.72
CA THR A 181 -2.07 -13.23 13.83
C THR A 181 -0.70 -12.72 13.38
N ILE A 182 -0.64 -11.46 12.90
CA ILE A 182 0.54 -10.82 12.34
C ILE A 182 1.64 -10.55 13.36
N GLU A 183 1.32 -10.55 14.65
CA GLU A 183 2.29 -10.44 15.76
C GLU A 183 3.28 -11.62 15.81
N LEU A 184 2.99 -12.71 15.10
CA LEU A 184 3.92 -13.82 14.92
C LEU A 184 5.01 -13.52 13.89
N GLY A 185 4.85 -12.49 13.05
CA GLY A 185 5.85 -12.08 12.08
C GLY A 185 7.08 -11.47 12.75
N ALA A 186 8.26 -11.66 12.16
CA ALA A 186 9.48 -10.99 12.61
C ALA A 186 9.38 -9.46 12.47
N SER A 187 8.60 -8.98 11.51
CA SER A 187 8.22 -7.58 11.37
C SER A 187 6.82 -7.42 10.75
N THR A 188 6.17 -6.32 11.09
CA THR A 188 4.87 -5.91 10.56
C THR A 188 4.79 -4.38 10.57
N GLY A 189 3.95 -3.80 9.71
CA GLY A 189 3.71 -2.36 9.75
C GLY A 189 3.03 -1.80 8.50
N VAL A 190 2.55 -0.57 8.64
CA VAL A 190 2.04 0.23 7.53
C VAL A 190 3.20 1.00 6.92
N TYR A 191 3.38 0.90 5.60
CA TYR A 191 4.45 1.62 4.90
C TYR A 191 3.96 2.85 4.13
N CYS A 192 2.67 2.89 3.77
CA CYS A 192 2.00 4.09 3.25
C CYS A 192 0.48 3.99 3.34
N MET A 193 -0.19 5.08 3.02
CA MET A 193 -1.63 5.18 2.84
C MET A 193 -1.99 5.30 1.36
N ASP A 194 -3.21 4.93 1.00
CA ASP A 194 -3.82 5.15 -0.31
C ASP A 194 -5.19 5.82 -0.09
N ALA A 195 -5.37 7.04 -0.63
CA ALA A 195 -6.65 7.73 -0.56
C ALA A 195 -7.54 7.29 -1.72
N ILE A 196 -8.76 6.90 -1.39
CA ILE A 196 -9.80 6.61 -2.35
C ILE A 196 -10.61 7.90 -2.53
N VAL A 197 -10.56 8.46 -3.74
CA VAL A 197 -11.19 9.73 -4.08
C VAL A 197 -12.42 9.46 -4.94
N VAL A 198 -13.59 9.85 -4.44
CA VAL A 198 -14.83 9.78 -5.22
C VAL A 198 -14.76 10.88 -6.28
N VAL A 199 -15.01 10.51 -7.53
CA VAL A 199 -14.93 11.42 -8.66
C VAL A 199 -16.22 11.37 -9.47
N VAL A 200 -16.59 12.53 -10.02
CA VAL A 200 -17.67 12.67 -11.00
C VAL A 200 -17.10 13.22 -12.29
N ASN A 201 -17.85 13.16 -13.38
CA ASN A 201 -17.47 13.93 -14.58
C ASN A 201 -17.36 15.43 -14.25
N ASP A 202 -16.41 16.11 -14.88
CA ASP A 202 -16.11 17.52 -14.67
C ASP A 202 -17.26 18.48 -15.00
N GLU A 203 -18.21 18.08 -15.86
CA GLU A 203 -19.43 18.85 -16.14
C GLU A 203 -20.52 18.67 -15.05
N ASN A 204 -20.36 17.72 -14.13
CA ASN A 204 -21.30 17.51 -13.04
C ASN A 204 -21.06 18.51 -11.90
N THR A 205 -22.00 19.45 -11.74
CA THR A 205 -21.96 20.51 -10.73
C THR A 205 -22.97 20.32 -9.59
N LEU A 206 -23.68 19.19 -9.57
CA LEU A 206 -24.77 18.92 -8.62
C LEU A 206 -24.27 18.52 -7.24
N ILE A 207 -23.05 18.00 -7.15
CA ILE A 207 -22.38 17.65 -5.90
C ILE A 207 -20.93 18.07 -5.90
N THR A 208 -20.45 18.42 -4.71
CA THR A 208 -19.04 18.75 -4.45
C THR A 208 -18.48 18.00 -3.24
N ASP A 209 -19.35 17.25 -2.55
CA ASP A 209 -19.04 16.51 -1.33
C ASP A 209 -19.73 15.15 -1.37
N SER A 210 -19.15 14.20 -0.65
CA SER A 210 -19.62 12.83 -0.53
C SER A 210 -19.48 12.35 0.90
N ASN A 211 -20.21 11.30 1.25
CA ASN A 211 -20.10 10.65 2.54
C ASN A 211 -20.43 9.17 2.38
N LYS A 212 -20.25 8.41 3.45
CA LYS A 212 -20.49 6.96 3.45
C LYS A 212 -21.89 6.58 2.97
N GLU A 213 -22.92 7.28 3.44
CA GLU A 213 -24.31 6.98 3.11
C GLU A 213 -24.58 7.23 1.62
N LEU A 214 -24.16 8.38 1.10
CA LEU A 214 -24.33 8.74 -0.30
C LEU A 214 -23.61 7.74 -1.21
N VAL A 215 -22.32 7.47 -0.93
CA VAL A 215 -21.51 6.52 -1.71
C VAL A 215 -22.17 5.13 -1.67
N PHE A 216 -22.59 4.66 -0.50
CA PHE A 216 -23.28 3.38 -0.38
C PHE A 216 -24.57 3.34 -1.22
N ASN A 217 -25.43 4.35 -1.09
CA ASN A 217 -26.72 4.39 -1.78
C ASN A 217 -26.56 4.43 -3.32
N ILE A 218 -25.57 5.14 -3.83
CA ILE A 218 -25.27 5.17 -5.27
C ILE A 218 -24.75 3.80 -5.73
N PHE A 219 -23.71 3.26 -5.09
CA PHE A 219 -23.08 2.01 -5.54
C PHE A 219 -23.94 0.76 -5.26
N SER A 220 -24.92 0.84 -4.35
CA SER A 220 -25.94 -0.19 -4.17
C SER A 220 -27.12 -0.07 -5.14
N GLY A 221 -27.22 1.03 -5.90
CA GLY A 221 -28.34 1.35 -6.78
C GLY A 221 -29.62 1.79 -6.05
N ALA A 222 -29.53 2.17 -4.77
CA ALA A 222 -30.65 2.74 -4.03
C ALA A 222 -30.96 4.19 -4.48
N VAL A 223 -29.95 4.90 -4.96
CA VAL A 223 -30.07 6.17 -5.67
C VAL A 223 -29.56 5.97 -7.10
N SER A 224 -30.32 6.47 -8.08
CA SER A 224 -30.05 6.21 -9.50
C SER A 224 -30.04 7.46 -10.37
N THR A 225 -30.36 8.62 -9.81
CA THR A 225 -30.39 9.91 -10.52
C THR A 225 -29.67 10.99 -9.72
N TRP A 226 -29.11 11.99 -10.39
CA TRP A 226 -28.43 13.09 -9.71
C TRP A 226 -29.40 14.01 -8.96
N GLU A 227 -30.66 14.10 -9.40
CA GLU A 227 -31.70 14.85 -8.68
C GLU A 227 -32.05 14.24 -7.32
N GLU A 228 -31.91 12.93 -7.16
CA GLU A 228 -32.07 12.24 -5.86
C GLU A 228 -30.88 12.47 -4.93
N VAL A 229 -29.67 12.62 -5.49
CA VAL A 229 -28.43 12.88 -4.75
C VAL A 229 -28.38 14.31 -4.20
N SER A 230 -28.87 15.29 -4.97
CA SER A 230 -28.76 16.72 -4.65
C SER A 230 -29.81 17.26 -3.64
N LYS A 231 -30.66 16.40 -3.07
CA LYS A 231 -31.73 16.74 -2.12
C LYS A 231 -31.34 16.43 -0.68
#